data_AF-A0A971UYR0-F1
#
_entry.id   AF-A0A971UYR0-F1
#
_cell.length_a   1.000
_cell.length_b   1.000
_cell.length_c   1.000
_cell.angle_alpha   90.00
_cell.angle_beta   90.00
_cell.angle_gamma   90.00
#
_symmetry.space_group_name_H-M   'P 1'
#
loop_
_entity.id
_entity.type
_entity.pdbx_description
1 polymer ?
#
loop_
_entity_poly.entity_id
_entity_poly.type
_entity_poly.pdbx_seq_one_letter_code
_entity_poly.pdbx_strand_id
1 'polypeptide(L)'
;MDIIVLIILSIFAFLGMSFSVIHLLSLHRPAYSDKGLRIVLYLPQNFSSELEGIIRLIFVEGIPRKLMSDGKIYVKAPLEDTETKRILEKLGTMYPVEMLPGQLSYCMITGREKNTDLQ
;
A
#
# COMPACT_ATOMS: atom_id res chain seq x y z
N MET A 1 18.63 -38.86 -30.74
CA MET A 1 18.24 -37.44 -30.84
C MET A 1 16.96 -37.18 -30.04
N ASP A 2 16.00 -38.09 -30.10
CA ASP A 2 14.64 -37.94 -29.53
C ASP A 2 14.60 -37.80 -28.01
N ILE A 3 15.46 -38.53 -27.30
CA ILE A 3 15.56 -38.46 -25.83
C ILE A 3 16.00 -37.06 -25.38
N ILE A 4 16.93 -36.43 -26.09
CA ILE A 4 17.43 -35.08 -25.77
C ILE A 4 16.31 -34.06 -25.98
N VAL A 5 15.56 -34.19 -27.08
CA VAL A 5 14.41 -33.33 -27.39
C VAL A 5 13.33 -33.46 -26.31
N LEU A 6 13.02 -34.68 -25.86
CA LEU A 6 12.06 -34.94 -24.78
C LEU A 6 12.52 -34.33 -23.45
N ILE A 7 13.81 -34.42 -23.12
CA ILE A 7 14.37 -33.81 -21.91
C ILE A 7 14.18 -32.29 -21.95
N ILE A 8 14.50 -31.65 -23.08
CA ILE A 8 14.36 -30.20 -23.25
C ILE A 8 12.88 -29.79 -23.13
N LEU A 9 11.97 -30.48 -23.81
CA LEU A 9 10.53 -30.24 -23.72
C LEU A 9 10.01 -30.37 -22.29
N SER A 10 10.47 -31.39 -21.56
CA SER A 10 10.07 -31.60 -20.17
C SER A 10 10.54 -30.46 -19.25
N ILE A 11 11.75 -29.91 -19.47
CA ILE A 11 12.26 -28.75 -18.72
C ILE A 11 11.39 -27.52 -19.00
N PHE A 12 11.10 -27.23 -20.26
CA PHE A 12 10.26 -26.09 -20.62
C PHE A 12 8.83 -26.23 -20.06
N ALA A 13 8.23 -27.42 -20.12
CA ALA A 13 6.93 -27.68 -19.54
C ALA A 13 6.93 -27.48 -18.02
N PHE A 14 7.98 -27.95 -17.33
CA PHE A 14 8.12 -27.77 -15.89
C PHE A 14 8.31 -26.30 -15.50
N LEU A 15 9.15 -25.56 -16.24
CA LEU A 15 9.35 -24.12 -16.03
C LEU A 15 8.05 -23.34 -16.26
N GLY A 16 7.34 -23.63 -17.35
CA GLY A 16 6.06 -22.99 -17.68
C GLY A 16 5.00 -23.24 -16.60
N MET A 17 4.86 -24.48 -16.13
CA MET A 17 3.95 -24.81 -15.03
C MET A 17 4.36 -24.11 -13.73
N SER A 18 5.65 -24.14 -13.38
CA SER A 18 6.17 -23.48 -12.17
C SER A 18 5.88 -21.99 -12.17
N PHE A 19 6.14 -21.31 -13.29
CA PHE A 19 5.89 -19.88 -13.42
C PHE A 19 4.38 -19.57 -13.36
N SER A 20 3.55 -20.40 -13.98
CA SER A 20 2.09 -20.27 -13.93
C SER A 20 1.54 -20.44 -12.51
N VAL A 21 2.05 -21.42 -11.76
CA VAL A 21 1.68 -21.65 -10.36
C VAL A 21 2.12 -20.48 -9.47
N ILE A 22 3.36 -20.00 -9.63
CA ILE A 22 3.86 -18.83 -8.88
C ILE A 22 3.01 -17.60 -9.20
N HIS A 23 2.68 -17.37 -10.48
CA HIS A 23 1.83 -16.27 -10.90
C HIS A 23 0.43 -16.37 -10.29
N LEU A 24 -0.19 -17.55 -10.35
CA LEU A 24 -1.50 -17.80 -9.74
C LEU A 24 -1.47 -17.59 -8.22
N LEU A 25 -0.45 -18.11 -7.53
CA LEU A 25 -0.24 -17.88 -6.10
C LEU A 25 0.02 -16.40 -5.79
N SER A 26 0.65 -15.66 -6.71
CA SER A 26 0.86 -14.22 -6.54
C SER A 26 -0.45 -13.43 -6.64
N LEU A 27 -1.38 -13.86 -7.50
CA LEU A 27 -2.74 -13.32 -7.59
C LEU A 27 -3.57 -13.68 -6.35
N HIS A 28 -3.38 -14.87 -5.80
CA HIS A 28 -4.16 -15.40 -4.68
C HIS A 28 -3.55 -15.12 -3.29
N ARG A 29 -2.42 -14.41 -3.22
CA ARG A 29 -1.84 -14.06 -1.92
C ARG A 29 -2.84 -13.18 -1.17
N PRO A 30 -3.12 -13.49 0.11
CA PRO A 30 -4.10 -12.77 0.89
C PRO A 30 -3.78 -11.27 0.84
N ALA A 31 -4.84 -10.48 0.65
CA ALA A 31 -4.82 -9.04 0.85
C ALA A 31 -4.02 -8.78 2.13
N TYR A 32 -2.95 -7.98 1.99
CA TYR A 32 -2.07 -7.47 3.04
C TYR A 32 -2.36 -8.03 4.42
N SER A 33 -1.44 -8.87 4.93
CA SER A 33 -1.47 -9.25 6.35
C SER A 33 -1.21 -7.99 7.17
N ASP A 34 -2.27 -7.25 7.46
CA ASP A 34 -2.24 -6.00 8.21
C ASP A 34 -1.70 -6.29 9.61
N LYS A 35 -0.41 -6.04 9.80
CA LYS A 35 0.27 -6.14 11.09
C LYS A 35 0.12 -4.84 11.90
N GLY A 36 -0.81 -3.95 11.51
CA GLY A 36 -1.01 -2.64 12.11
C GLY A 36 -0.02 -1.58 11.64
N LEU A 37 0.82 -1.87 10.63
CA LEU A 37 1.78 -0.92 10.10
C LEU A 37 1.15 -0.10 8.98
N ARG A 38 1.16 1.23 9.13
CA ARG A 38 0.62 2.18 8.15
C ARG A 38 1.75 3.05 7.60
N ILE A 39 1.79 3.22 6.29
CA ILE A 39 2.78 4.07 5.64
C ILE A 39 2.17 5.45 5.45
N VAL A 40 2.77 6.46 6.07
CA VAL A 40 2.34 7.86 5.97
C VAL A 40 3.39 8.67 5.22
N LEU A 41 3.00 9.24 4.08
CA LEU A 41 3.80 10.19 3.32
C LEU A 41 3.47 11.62 3.77
N TYR A 42 4.48 12.32 4.27
CA TYR A 42 4.42 13.75 4.55
C TYR A 42 4.93 14.50 3.33
N LEU A 43 4.05 15.28 2.70
CA LEU A 43 4.41 16.07 1.53
C LEU A 43 4.91 17.45 1.95
N PRO A 44 6.06 17.91 1.44
CA PRO A 44 6.48 19.30 1.57
C PRO A 44 5.58 20.22 0.74
N GLN A 45 5.69 21.53 0.94
CA GLN A 45 4.95 22.51 0.13
C GLN A 45 5.35 22.43 -1.34
N ASN A 46 4.40 22.62 -2.25
CA ASN A 46 4.58 22.63 -3.71
C ASN A 46 5.09 21.32 -4.33
N PHE A 47 4.80 20.18 -3.69
CA PHE A 47 5.27 18.86 -4.14
C PHE A 47 4.26 18.13 -5.08
N SER A 48 3.23 18.84 -5.53
CA SER A 48 2.13 18.27 -6.32
C SER A 48 2.59 17.65 -7.64
N SER A 49 3.59 18.24 -8.31
CA SER A 49 4.09 17.77 -9.61
C SER A 49 4.78 16.39 -9.56
N GLU A 50 5.43 16.05 -8.44
CA GLU A 50 6.18 14.80 -8.29
C GLU A 50 5.37 13.68 -7.64
N LEU A 51 4.23 14.03 -7.02
CA LEU A 51 3.39 13.13 -6.24
C LEU A 51 2.94 11.89 -7.02
N GLU A 52 2.49 12.08 -8.26
CA GLU A 52 2.06 10.96 -9.12
C GLU A 52 3.20 9.97 -9.38
N GLY A 53 4.40 10.49 -9.70
CA GLY A 53 5.56 9.64 -9.98
C GLY A 53 5.96 8.80 -8.77
N ILE A 54 5.93 9.41 -7.58
CA ILE A 54 6.30 8.73 -6.33
C ILE A 54 5.27 7.68 -5.95
N ILE A 55 3.97 7.99 -6.02
CA ILE A 55 2.92 7.01 -5.75
C ILE A 55 3.06 5.80 -6.69
N ARG A 56 3.22 6.05 -7.99
CA ARG A 56 3.43 4.96 -8.97
C ARG A 56 4.66 4.12 -8.63
N LEU A 57 5.78 4.75 -8.30
CA LEU A 57 7.02 4.06 -7.96
C LEU A 57 6.85 3.16 -6.73
N ILE A 58 6.21 3.67 -5.67
CA ILE A 58 5.93 2.92 -4.43
C ILE A 58 5.16 1.61 -4.72
N PHE A 59 4.15 1.69 -5.58
CA PHE A 59 3.33 0.51 -5.93
C PHE A 59 4.03 -0.43 -6.92
N VAL A 60 4.76 0.10 -7.89
CA VAL A 60 5.59 -0.71 -8.82
C VAL A 60 6.65 -1.50 -8.07
N GLU A 61 7.30 -0.89 -7.08
CA GLU A 61 8.28 -1.57 -6.24
C GLU A 61 7.66 -2.48 -5.17
N GLY A 62 6.33 -2.44 -5.01
CA GLY A 62 5.61 -3.24 -4.02
C GLY A 62 5.99 -2.89 -2.58
N ILE A 63 6.32 -1.62 -2.30
CA ILE A 63 6.78 -1.17 -0.97
C ILE A 63 5.79 -1.51 0.15
N PRO A 64 4.46 -1.25 0.03
CA PRO A 64 3.50 -1.60 1.08
C PRO A 64 3.59 -3.07 1.49
N ARG A 65 3.80 -3.94 0.50
CA ARG A 65 3.91 -5.39 0.71
C ARG A 65 5.23 -5.77 1.36
N LYS A 66 6.35 -5.20 0.89
CA LYS A 66 7.69 -5.43 1.44
C LYS A 66 7.77 -5.02 2.91
N LEU A 67 7.08 -3.94 3.27
CA LEU A 67 7.01 -3.43 4.63
C LEU A 67 5.92 -4.10 5.50
N MET A 68 5.19 -5.08 4.96
CA MET A 68 4.08 -5.74 5.64
C MET A 68 3.05 -4.73 6.20
N SER A 69 2.79 -3.66 5.46
CA SER A 69 1.76 -2.67 5.80
C SER A 69 0.36 -3.17 5.44
N ASP A 70 -0.65 -2.39 5.78
CA ASP A 70 -2.06 -2.58 5.38
C ASP A 70 -2.31 -2.43 3.86
N GLY A 71 -1.25 -2.21 3.07
CA GLY A 71 -1.34 -2.06 1.64
C GLY A 71 -1.79 -0.72 1.11
N LYS A 72 -2.10 0.20 2.02
CA LYS A 72 -2.49 1.56 1.69
C LYS A 72 -1.32 2.51 1.89
N ILE A 73 -1.37 3.62 1.17
CA ILE A 73 -0.50 4.76 1.38
C ILE A 73 -1.36 5.92 1.87
N TYR A 74 -1.04 6.42 3.06
CA TYR A 74 -1.72 7.56 3.64
C TYR A 74 -0.92 8.83 3.35
N VAL A 75 -1.56 9.85 2.80
CA VAL A 75 -0.89 11.07 2.39
C VAL A 75 -1.35 12.23 3.25
N LYS A 76 -0.40 12.91 3.88
CA LYS A 76 -0.63 14.16 4.60
C LYS A 76 -0.08 15.32 3.78
N ALA A 77 -1.00 16.17 3.32
CA ALA A 77 -0.68 17.39 2.59
C ALA A 77 -1.12 18.63 3.40
N PRO A 78 -0.52 19.80 3.16
CA PRO A 78 -1.02 21.08 3.68
C PRO A 78 -2.49 21.32 3.24
N LEU A 79 -3.30 21.91 4.12
CA LEU A 79 -4.76 22.08 3.90
C LEU A 79 -5.12 22.90 2.64
N GLU A 80 -4.21 23.76 2.22
CA GLU A 80 -4.41 24.76 1.17
C GLU A 80 -4.01 24.25 -0.24
N ASP A 81 -3.43 23.05 -0.33
CA ASP A 81 -2.93 22.50 -1.60
C ASP A 81 -4.04 21.75 -2.37
N THR A 82 -4.84 22.54 -3.09
CA THR A 82 -5.94 22.05 -3.93
C THR A 82 -5.48 21.16 -5.09
N GLU A 83 -4.28 21.42 -5.63
CA GLU A 83 -3.68 20.63 -6.71
C GLU A 83 -3.34 19.21 -6.22
N THR A 84 -2.65 19.10 -5.08
CA THR A 84 -2.34 17.81 -4.45
C THR A 84 -3.60 17.00 -4.18
N LYS A 85 -4.67 17.63 -3.68
CA LYS A 85 -5.95 16.95 -3.44
C LYS A 85 -6.54 16.37 -4.73
N ARG A 86 -6.55 17.16 -5.81
CA ARG A 86 -7.05 16.73 -7.12
C ARG A 86 -6.27 15.55 -7.69
N ILE A 87 -4.94 15.57 -7.53
CA ILE A 87 -4.06 14.47 -7.95
C ILE A 87 -4.35 13.21 -7.14
N LEU A 88 -4.50 13.33 -5.81
CA LEU A 88 -4.80 12.19 -4.93
C LEU A 88 -6.17 11.57 -5.22
N GLU A 89 -7.20 12.37 -5.49
CA GLU A 89 -8.52 11.87 -5.88
C GLU A 89 -8.44 11.06 -7.18
N LYS A 90 -7.68 11.55 -8.17
CA LYS A 90 -7.44 10.83 -9.42
C LYS A 90 -6.70 9.51 -9.16
N LEU A 91 -5.64 9.54 -8.34
CA LEU A 91 -4.83 8.35 -8.03
C LEU A 91 -5.56 7.33 -7.18
N GLY A 92 -6.47 7.76 -6.30
CA GLY A 92 -7.27 6.87 -5.44
C GLY A 92 -8.18 5.91 -6.23
N THR A 93 -8.47 6.21 -7.49
CA THR A 93 -9.20 5.30 -8.38
C THR A 93 -8.34 4.13 -8.90
N MET A 94 -7.02 4.29 -8.90
CA MET A 94 -6.07 3.33 -9.48
C MET A 94 -5.20 2.65 -8.42
N TYR A 95 -4.93 3.34 -7.32
CA TYR A 95 -4.05 2.89 -6.24
C TYR A 95 -4.75 3.04 -4.88
N PRO A 96 -4.47 2.16 -3.90
CA PRO A 96 -4.99 2.27 -2.55
C PRO A 96 -4.29 3.41 -1.79
N VAL A 97 -4.66 4.64 -2.12
CA VAL A 97 -4.12 5.88 -1.55
C VAL A 97 -5.24 6.63 -0.83
N GLU A 98 -4.96 7.13 0.37
CA GLU A 98 -5.93 7.81 1.20
C GLU A 98 -5.35 9.11 1.76
N MET A 99 -6.08 10.22 1.64
CA MET A 99 -5.66 11.51 2.20
C MET A 99 -6.04 11.57 3.68
N LEU A 100 -5.07 11.88 4.54
CA LEU A 100 -5.33 12.09 5.96
C LEU A 100 -5.97 13.46 6.22
N PRO A 101 -6.92 13.57 7.16
CA PRO A 101 -7.47 14.86 7.56
C PRO A 101 -6.38 15.74 8.16
N GLY A 102 -6.35 17.02 7.77
CA GLY A 102 -5.31 17.94 8.22
C GLY A 102 -5.37 18.29 9.70
N GLN A 103 -6.55 18.18 10.33
CA GLN A 103 -6.68 18.15 11.77
C GLN A 103 -6.82 16.70 12.23
N LEU A 104 -5.75 16.16 12.82
CA LEU A 104 -5.88 15.00 13.70
C LEU A 104 -6.62 15.51 14.95
N SER A 105 -7.95 15.46 14.97
CA SER A 105 -8.68 15.54 16.23
C SER A 105 -8.32 14.28 17.00
N TYR A 106 -7.21 14.31 17.73
CA TYR A 106 -6.93 13.29 18.73
C TYR A 106 -8.12 13.35 19.69
N CYS A 107 -9.01 12.37 19.62
CA CYS A 107 -9.99 12.14 20.67
C CYS A 107 -9.19 11.76 21.91
N MET A 108 -8.76 12.78 22.65
CA MET A 108 -8.21 12.62 23.99
C MET A 108 -9.36 12.05 24.80
N ILE A 109 -9.32 10.77 25.15
CA ILE A 109 -10.30 10.17 26.05
C ILE A 109 -10.03 10.79 27.43
N THR A 110 -10.66 11.94 27.71
CA THR A 110 -10.69 12.57 29.02
C THR A 110 -11.81 11.92 29.84
N GLY A 111 -11.68 10.61 30.07
CA GLY A 111 -12.65 9.80 30.80
C GLY A 111 -11.97 9.00 31.91
N ARG A 112 -11.33 9.68 32.86
CA ARG A 112 -11.01 9.07 34.16
C ARG A 112 -11.95 9.72 35.17
N GLU A 113 -13.17 9.19 35.28
CA GLU A 113 -14.03 9.45 36.42
C GLU A 113 -13.23 9.16 37.69
N LYS A 114 -12.98 10.20 38.48
CA LYS A 114 -12.61 10.03 39.88
C LYS A 114 -13.85 9.47 40.55
N ASN A 115 -13.86 8.17 40.83
CA ASN A 115 -14.73 7.61 41.87
C ASN A 115 -14.33 8.24 43.21
N THR A 116 -14.92 9.39 43.52
CA THR A 116 -15.05 9.91 44.88
C THR A 116 -16.44 9.55 45.38
N ASP A 117 -16.63 8.27 45.64
CA ASP A 117 -17.74 7.78 46.47
C ASP A 117 -17.18 6.70 47.40
N LEU A 118 -16.71 7.17 48.55
CA LEU A 118 -16.53 6.44 49.80
C LEU A 118 -16.42 7.53 50.88
N GLN A 119 -17.56 8.16 51.16
CA GLN A 119 -17.86 8.81 52.43
C GLN A 119 -18.55 7.80 53.34
#